data_AF-A0A7U9T3P0-F1
#
_entry.id   AF-A0A7U9T3P0-F1
#
_cell.length_a   1.000
_cell.length_b   1.000
_cell.length_c   1.000
_cell.angle_alpha   90.00
_cell.angle_beta   90.00
_cell.angle_gamma   90.00
#
_symmetry.space_group_name_H-M   'P 1'
#
loop_
_entity.id
_entity.type
_entity.pdbx_description
1 polymer ?
#
loop_
_entity_poly.entity_id
_entity_poly.type
_entity_poly.pdbx_seq_one_letter_code
_entity_poly.pdbx_strand_id
1 'polypeptide(L)'
;MSIQVLSIGNSFSQDAQRYLHELAKSEGVDLQTVNLYIGGCSLEKHFRNLKGDRREYTLEVNGQTAEGFMTGIREALTARNWDVVTLQQASHESYREETYQPYIKVLADAVRENCPKAKLFLHQTWGYESGSVRIRAHGFETYDEMFARVMNCYDRAAGEVHADGVIPAGLAFQYALKNGIGRIHRDTFHASYGMGRFLLALVWYGFITGNDVSHIRFGQLDEEIGDEEYRILIKAAEESLRKRTIADRESIPSSTY
;
A
#
# COMPACT_ATOMS: atom_id res chain seq x y z
N MET A 1 11.81 -7.40 -19.78
CA MET A 1 11.89 -5.97 -19.40
C MET A 1 11.56 -5.91 -17.93
N SER A 2 12.26 -5.08 -17.15
CA SER A 2 12.07 -4.98 -15.71
C SER A 2 11.02 -3.93 -15.38
N ILE A 3 10.08 -4.23 -14.47
CA ILE A 3 9.09 -3.27 -13.96
C ILE A 3 9.73 -2.49 -12.81
N GLN A 4 9.80 -1.17 -12.92
CA GLN A 4 10.36 -0.29 -11.88
C GLN A 4 9.26 0.38 -11.07
N VAL A 5 9.23 0.13 -9.76
CA VAL A 5 8.22 0.66 -8.83
C VAL A 5 8.87 1.57 -7.79
N LEU A 6 8.38 2.81 -7.67
CA LEU A 6 8.76 3.74 -6.61
C LEU A 6 7.57 4.02 -5.68
N SER A 7 7.77 3.91 -4.37
CA SER A 7 6.80 4.36 -3.38
C SER A 7 7.29 5.61 -2.66
N ILE A 8 6.44 6.63 -2.60
CA ILE A 8 6.61 7.76 -1.68
C ILE A 8 5.69 7.48 -0.50
N GLY A 9 6.25 6.94 0.58
CA GLY A 9 5.44 6.40 1.67
C GLY A 9 6.15 6.35 3.03
N ASN A 10 5.95 5.25 3.74
CA ASN A 10 6.36 5.06 5.13
C ASN A 10 6.39 3.56 5.48
N SER A 11 6.15 3.19 6.74
CA SER A 11 6.13 1.79 7.20
C SER A 11 5.04 0.93 6.53
N PHE A 12 3.98 1.52 6.01
CA PHE A 12 2.92 0.78 5.31
C PHE A 12 3.35 0.38 3.89
N SER A 13 4.09 1.23 3.17
CA SER A 13 4.71 0.84 1.90
C SER A 13 5.88 -0.13 2.12
N GLN A 14 6.63 0.02 3.22
CA GLN A 14 7.64 -0.97 3.63
C GLN A 14 7.01 -2.36 3.80
N ASP A 15 5.88 -2.45 4.51
CA ASP A 15 5.16 -3.71 4.71
C ASP A 15 4.71 -4.33 3.39
N ALA A 16 4.22 -3.52 2.45
CA ALA A 16 3.79 -4.01 1.14
C ALA A 16 4.93 -4.46 0.23
N GLN A 17 6.09 -3.79 0.29
CA GLN A 17 7.23 -4.10 -0.56
C GLN A 17 8.11 -5.22 -0.01
N ARG A 18 7.99 -5.59 1.26
CA ARG A 18 8.91 -6.54 1.94
C ARG A 18 9.17 -7.81 1.12
N TYR A 19 8.12 -8.41 0.56
CA TYR A 19 8.21 -9.64 -0.25
C TYR A 19 7.97 -9.44 -1.73
N LEU A 20 7.57 -8.23 -2.17
CA LEU A 20 7.09 -8.02 -3.53
C LEU A 20 8.13 -8.37 -4.60
N HIS A 21 9.40 -7.99 -4.38
CA HIS A 21 10.49 -8.30 -5.31
C HIS A 21 10.73 -9.81 -5.46
N GLU A 22 10.96 -10.50 -4.33
CA GLU A 22 11.28 -11.93 -4.36
C GLU A 22 10.08 -12.79 -4.79
N LEU A 23 8.85 -12.38 -4.45
CA LEU A 23 7.62 -13.01 -4.95
C LEU A 23 7.49 -12.82 -6.46
N ALA A 24 7.67 -11.61 -6.98
CA ALA A 24 7.62 -11.40 -8.43
C ALA A 24 8.66 -12.26 -9.16
N LYS A 25 9.87 -12.36 -8.60
CA LYS A 25 10.96 -13.15 -9.13
C LYS A 25 10.67 -14.65 -9.10
N SER A 26 9.97 -15.18 -8.09
CA SER A 26 9.55 -16.59 -8.08
C SER A 26 8.60 -16.92 -9.22
N GLU A 27 7.81 -15.93 -9.65
CA GLU A 27 6.89 -16.03 -10.78
C GLU A 27 7.53 -15.62 -12.13
N GLY A 28 8.86 -15.51 -12.19
CA GLY A 28 9.60 -15.17 -13.41
C GLY A 28 9.43 -13.72 -13.87
N VAL A 29 8.94 -12.83 -13.01
CA VAL A 29 8.77 -11.40 -13.30
C VAL A 29 9.91 -10.61 -12.65
N ASP A 30 10.67 -9.87 -13.47
CA ASP A 30 11.64 -8.90 -12.98
C ASP A 30 10.92 -7.62 -12.57
N LEU A 31 10.63 -7.47 -11.26
CA LEU A 31 10.00 -6.29 -10.67
C LEU A 31 10.91 -5.76 -9.56
N GLN A 32 11.43 -4.55 -9.74
CA GLN A 32 12.32 -3.87 -8.80
C GLN A 32 11.53 -2.82 -8.02
N THR A 33 11.75 -2.74 -6.71
CA THR A 33 11.04 -1.80 -5.86
C THR A 33 11.99 -0.86 -5.15
N VAL A 34 11.59 0.40 -5.03
CA VAL A 34 12.22 1.39 -4.15
C VAL A 34 11.14 2.03 -3.29
N ASN A 35 11.40 2.16 -1.99
CA ASN A 35 10.56 2.89 -1.05
C ASN A 35 11.32 4.11 -0.51
N LEU A 36 10.73 5.29 -0.62
CA LEU A 36 11.17 6.47 0.10
C LEU A 36 10.58 6.42 1.49
N TYR A 37 11.40 6.03 2.46
CA TYR A 37 10.96 5.76 3.81
C TYR A 37 11.22 6.94 4.76
N ILE A 38 10.15 7.38 5.40
CA ILE A 38 10.16 8.14 6.65
C ILE A 38 9.08 7.53 7.55
N GLY A 39 9.44 7.14 8.78
CA GLY A 39 8.48 6.58 9.74
C GLY A 39 7.29 7.52 9.98
N GLY A 40 6.06 7.00 9.80
CA GLY A 40 4.82 7.75 10.01
C GLY A 40 4.61 8.95 9.06
N CYS A 41 5.32 9.03 7.93
CA CYS A 41 5.26 10.17 7.04
C CYS A 41 3.86 10.38 6.45
N SER A 42 3.31 11.58 6.62
CA SER A 42 2.04 12.02 6.04
C SER A 42 2.23 12.69 4.69
N LEU A 43 1.15 12.81 3.92
CA LEU A 43 1.12 13.58 2.67
C LEU A 43 1.61 15.02 2.90
N GLU A 44 1.22 15.65 4.00
CA GLU A 44 1.69 16.99 4.36
C GLU A 44 3.21 17.05 4.54
N LYS A 45 3.80 16.06 5.22
CA LYS A 45 5.25 16.00 5.40
C LYS A 45 5.98 15.74 4.07
N HIS A 46 5.45 14.85 3.23
CA HIS A 46 5.97 14.64 1.88
C HIS A 46 5.93 15.92 1.05
N PHE A 47 4.80 16.64 1.09
CA PHE A 47 4.63 17.93 0.44
C PHE A 47 5.67 18.96 0.92
N ARG A 48 5.86 19.12 2.23
CA ARG A 48 6.87 20.03 2.78
C ARG A 48 8.28 19.66 2.35
N ASN A 49 8.60 18.36 2.34
CA ASN A 49 9.90 17.86 1.89
C ASN A 49 10.13 18.13 0.39
N LEU A 50 9.11 17.92 -0.45
CA LEU A 50 9.18 18.21 -1.89
C LEU A 50 9.35 19.72 -2.15
N LYS A 51 8.57 20.57 -1.46
CA LYS A 51 8.64 22.04 -1.63
C LYS A 51 9.95 22.64 -1.12
N GLY A 52 10.50 22.07 -0.06
CA GLY A 52 11.78 22.50 0.51
C GLY A 52 13.00 21.76 -0.06
N ASP A 53 12.83 20.92 -1.09
CA ASP A 53 13.87 20.08 -1.69
C ASP A 53 14.73 19.31 -0.66
N ARG A 54 14.06 18.78 0.37
CA ARG A 54 14.73 18.19 1.53
C ARG A 54 15.15 16.75 1.27
N ARG A 55 16.37 16.41 1.66
CA ARG A 55 16.93 15.05 1.61
C ARG A 55 16.71 14.33 2.94
N GLU A 56 15.49 13.87 3.16
CA GLU A 56 15.03 13.33 4.46
C GLU A 56 14.69 11.83 4.41
N TYR A 57 14.80 11.20 3.24
CA TYR A 57 14.31 9.84 3.03
C TYR A 57 15.44 8.82 3.11
N THR A 58 15.25 7.79 3.93
CA THR A 58 16.01 6.54 3.79
C THR A 58 15.47 5.79 2.58
N LEU A 59 16.34 5.11 1.83
CA LEU A 59 15.92 4.24 0.76
C LEU A 59 15.75 2.80 1.27
N GLU A 60 14.70 2.15 0.82
CA GLU A 60 14.61 0.69 0.87
C GLU A 60 14.53 0.19 -0.57
N VAL A 61 15.36 -0.78 -0.91
CA VAL A 61 15.45 -1.37 -2.25
C VAL A 61 15.10 -2.84 -2.14
N ASN A 62 14.12 -3.30 -2.91
CA ASN A 62 13.66 -4.69 -2.94
C ASN A 62 13.34 -5.25 -1.53
N GLY A 63 12.68 -4.42 -0.71
CA GLY A 63 12.26 -4.78 0.64
C GLY A 63 13.38 -4.77 1.70
N GLN A 64 14.55 -4.21 1.39
CA GLN A 64 15.70 -4.10 2.30
C GLN A 64 16.14 -2.65 2.46
N THR A 65 16.46 -2.23 3.69
CA THR A 65 16.98 -0.88 3.96
C THR A 65 18.37 -0.70 3.34
N ALA A 66 18.57 0.38 2.60
CA ALA A 66 19.88 0.82 2.13
C ALA A 66 20.49 1.75 3.18
N GLU A 67 21.53 1.27 3.87
CA GLU A 67 22.20 2.04 4.92
C GLU A 67 23.01 3.22 4.36
N GLY A 68 23.09 4.31 5.14
CA GLY A 68 24.02 5.42 4.88
C GLY A 68 23.65 6.36 3.73
N PHE A 69 22.49 6.20 3.10
CA PHE A 69 22.05 7.06 1.99
C PHE A 69 20.74 7.78 2.30
N MET A 70 20.77 9.11 2.17
CA MET A 70 19.58 9.97 2.23
C MET A 70 19.31 10.64 0.89
N THR A 71 18.05 10.66 0.49
CA THR A 71 17.60 11.27 -0.78
C THR A 71 16.40 12.19 -0.58
N GLY A 72 16.07 12.96 -1.62
CA GLY A 72 14.85 13.75 -1.72
C GLY A 72 13.89 13.18 -2.77
N ILE A 73 12.62 13.64 -2.76
CA ILE A 73 11.61 13.17 -3.72
C ILE A 73 12.02 13.45 -5.17
N ARG A 74 12.55 14.64 -5.48
CA ARG A 74 12.93 15.01 -6.85
C ARG A 74 14.07 14.15 -7.38
N GLU A 75 15.10 13.94 -6.56
CA GLU A 75 16.23 13.07 -6.87
C GLU A 75 15.75 11.64 -7.14
N ALA A 76 14.88 11.10 -6.30
CA ALA A 76 14.33 9.75 -6.49
C ALA A 76 13.48 9.62 -7.77
N LEU A 77 12.63 10.61 -8.08
CA LEU A 77 11.78 10.61 -9.27
C LEU A 77 12.62 10.63 -10.57
N THR A 78 13.76 11.31 -10.58
CA THR A 78 14.62 11.44 -11.77
C THR A 78 15.74 10.39 -11.82
N ALA A 79 15.94 9.60 -10.76
CA ALA A 79 17.01 8.61 -10.68
C ALA A 79 16.87 7.45 -11.68
N ARG A 80 15.62 7.10 -12.07
CA ARG A 80 15.32 5.98 -12.97
C ARG A 80 14.07 6.27 -13.81
N ASN A 81 13.87 5.49 -14.85
CA ASN A 81 12.60 5.45 -15.55
C ASN A 81 11.64 4.55 -14.77
N TRP A 82 10.74 5.17 -14.00
CA TRP A 82 9.72 4.47 -13.23
C TRP A 82 8.54 4.06 -14.13
N ASP A 83 8.07 2.82 -13.99
CA ASP A 83 6.83 2.35 -14.61
C ASP A 83 5.64 2.61 -13.71
N VAL A 84 5.86 2.56 -12.39
CA VAL A 84 4.85 2.79 -11.37
C VAL A 84 5.41 3.72 -10.30
N VAL A 85 4.63 4.73 -9.92
CA VAL A 85 4.85 5.51 -8.70
C VAL A 85 3.61 5.43 -7.82
N THR A 86 3.80 5.12 -6.54
CA THR A 86 2.69 5.01 -5.58
C THR A 86 2.72 6.12 -4.54
N LEU A 87 1.56 6.68 -4.23
CA LEU A 87 1.35 7.58 -3.09
C LEU A 87 0.43 6.95 -2.06
N GLN A 88 0.55 7.38 -0.80
CA GLN A 88 -0.33 7.00 0.30
C GLN A 88 -0.35 8.07 1.39
N GLN A 89 -1.39 8.05 2.22
CA GLN A 89 -1.46 8.83 3.45
C GLN A 89 -0.84 8.07 4.64
N ALA A 90 -0.45 8.80 5.69
CA ALA A 90 -0.15 8.20 6.98
C ALA A 90 -1.40 7.54 7.56
N SER A 91 -1.26 6.36 8.17
CA SER A 91 -2.41 5.56 8.58
C SER A 91 -3.35 6.28 9.57
N HIS A 92 -2.80 7.10 10.48
CA HIS A 92 -3.56 7.90 11.44
C HIS A 92 -4.32 9.08 10.83
N GLU A 93 -4.02 9.46 9.59
CA GLU A 93 -4.73 10.50 8.82
C GLU A 93 -5.51 9.91 7.64
N SER A 94 -5.37 8.60 7.37
CA SER A 94 -5.88 7.97 6.15
C SER A 94 -7.40 7.97 6.02
N TYR A 95 -8.12 8.12 7.12
CA TYR A 95 -9.58 8.22 7.20
C TYR A 95 -10.11 9.67 7.23
N ARG A 96 -9.23 10.66 7.07
CA ARG A 96 -9.53 12.09 7.21
C ARG A 96 -9.33 12.82 5.88
N GLU A 97 -10.43 13.05 5.18
CA GLU A 97 -10.45 13.65 3.84
C GLU A 97 -9.70 14.99 3.78
N GLU A 98 -9.85 15.82 4.81
CA GLU A 98 -9.25 17.16 4.89
C GLU A 98 -7.72 17.16 4.90
N THR A 99 -7.09 16.00 5.11
CA THR A 99 -5.62 15.86 5.15
C THR A 99 -5.00 15.45 3.83
N TYR A 100 -5.81 15.19 2.80
CA TYR A 100 -5.30 14.82 1.48
C TYR A 100 -4.92 16.05 0.67
N GLN A 101 -5.78 17.08 0.66
CA GLN A 101 -5.55 18.31 -0.10
C GLN A 101 -4.91 19.43 0.74
N PRO A 102 -4.07 20.30 0.14
CA PRO A 102 -3.63 20.29 -1.27
C PRO A 102 -2.49 19.29 -1.55
N TYR A 103 -2.07 18.52 -0.55
CA TYR A 103 -0.79 17.83 -0.53
C TYR A 103 -0.68 16.73 -1.60
N ILE A 104 -1.68 15.86 -1.71
CA ILE A 104 -1.66 14.76 -2.67
C ILE A 104 -1.65 15.25 -4.11
N LYS A 105 -2.37 16.33 -4.40
CA LYS A 105 -2.37 16.94 -5.73
C LYS A 105 -0.98 17.43 -6.11
N VAL A 106 -0.30 18.15 -5.21
CA VAL A 106 1.06 18.66 -5.48
C VAL A 106 2.06 17.52 -5.68
N LEU A 107 1.94 16.43 -4.91
CA LEU A 107 2.78 15.24 -5.07
C LEU A 107 2.50 14.54 -6.41
N ALA A 108 1.22 14.35 -6.76
CA ALA A 108 0.80 13.75 -8.03
C ALA A 108 1.28 14.56 -9.25
N ASP A 109 1.15 15.90 -9.19
CA ASP A 109 1.65 16.78 -10.24
C ASP A 109 3.17 16.64 -10.41
N ALA A 110 3.92 16.60 -9.31
CA ALA A 110 5.37 16.39 -9.37
C ALA A 110 5.76 15.01 -9.96
N VAL A 111 5.00 13.95 -9.65
CA VAL A 111 5.19 12.64 -10.29
C VAL A 111 4.97 12.74 -11.79
N ARG A 112 3.89 13.38 -12.25
CA ARG A 112 3.60 13.51 -13.68
C ARG A 112 4.61 14.36 -14.44
N GLU A 113 5.09 15.43 -13.81
CA GLU A 113 6.11 16.30 -14.38
C GLU A 113 7.44 15.56 -14.60
N ASN A 114 7.86 14.73 -13.63
CA ASN A 114 9.18 14.10 -13.65
C ASN A 114 9.17 12.69 -14.26
N CYS A 115 8.04 11.99 -14.18
CA CYS A 115 7.85 10.61 -14.64
C CYS A 115 6.58 10.49 -15.51
N PRO A 116 6.47 11.20 -16.65
CA PRO A 116 5.21 11.31 -17.41
C PRO A 116 4.69 10.00 -17.99
N LYS A 117 5.51 8.95 -18.04
CA LYS A 117 5.13 7.61 -18.51
C LYS A 117 4.73 6.67 -17.37
N ALA A 118 5.04 7.02 -16.13
CA ALA A 118 4.75 6.18 -14.98
C ALA A 118 3.24 6.17 -14.71
N LYS A 119 2.71 5.00 -14.35
CA LYS A 119 1.39 4.87 -13.75
C LYS A 119 1.42 5.44 -12.33
N LEU A 120 0.50 6.34 -12.02
CA LEU A 120 0.31 6.87 -10.68
C LEU A 120 -0.77 6.04 -9.98
N PHE A 121 -0.37 5.27 -8.96
CA PHE A 121 -1.31 4.51 -8.14
C PHE A 121 -1.41 5.08 -6.72
N LEU A 122 -2.58 4.93 -6.10
CA LEU A 122 -2.71 5.11 -4.66
C LEU A 122 -2.66 3.76 -3.96
N HIS A 123 -1.84 3.63 -2.92
CA HIS A 123 -1.81 2.45 -2.07
C HIS A 123 -2.87 2.61 -0.96
N GLN A 124 -4.04 2.00 -1.15
CA GLN A 124 -5.13 2.05 -0.17
C GLN A 124 -4.73 1.24 1.07
N THR A 125 -4.43 1.95 2.15
CA THR A 125 -4.08 1.36 3.44
C THR A 125 -5.31 0.73 4.13
N TRP A 126 -5.09 0.10 5.28
CA TRP A 126 -6.08 -0.70 5.99
C TRP A 126 -6.60 -0.05 7.27
N GLY A 127 -7.69 -0.59 7.81
CA GLY A 127 -8.17 -0.29 9.16
C GLY A 127 -7.29 -0.90 10.25
N TYR A 128 -7.42 -0.41 11.48
CA TYR A 128 -6.69 -0.93 12.64
C TYR A 128 -7.39 -2.17 13.23
N GLU A 129 -6.69 -2.88 14.11
CA GLU A 129 -7.21 -4.05 14.81
C GLU A 129 -8.45 -3.68 15.65
N SER A 130 -9.57 -4.36 15.39
CA SER A 130 -10.84 -4.18 16.10
C SER A 130 -10.67 -4.34 17.61
N GLY A 131 -11.31 -3.47 18.39
CA GLY A 131 -11.27 -3.54 19.85
C GLY A 131 -9.92 -3.18 20.48
N SER A 132 -8.91 -2.78 19.71
CA SER A 132 -7.64 -2.29 20.25
C SER A 132 -7.79 -0.92 20.92
N VAL A 133 -6.90 -0.58 21.86
CA VAL A 133 -6.84 0.79 22.43
C VAL A 133 -6.55 1.81 21.34
N ARG A 134 -5.77 1.42 20.33
CA ARG A 134 -5.37 2.30 19.23
C ARG A 134 -6.55 2.68 18.34
N ILE A 135 -7.37 1.72 17.90
CA ILE A 135 -8.52 2.06 17.05
C ILE A 135 -9.52 2.97 17.76
N ARG A 136 -9.78 2.70 19.06
CA ARG A 136 -10.64 3.55 19.90
C ARG A 136 -10.10 4.97 20.08
N ALA A 137 -8.78 5.14 20.16
CA ALA A 137 -8.16 6.47 20.21
C ALA A 137 -8.43 7.31 18.94
N HIS A 138 -8.79 6.67 17.83
CA HIS A 138 -9.19 7.32 16.58
C HIS A 138 -10.72 7.43 16.42
N GLY A 139 -11.51 7.00 17.42
CA GLY A 139 -12.97 7.12 17.42
C GLY A 139 -13.71 5.99 16.68
N PHE A 140 -13.07 4.85 16.48
CA PHE A 140 -13.67 3.66 15.84
C PHE A 140 -13.59 2.46 16.79
N GLU A 141 -14.50 1.49 16.67
CA GLU A 141 -14.43 0.24 17.42
C GLU A 141 -13.97 -0.93 16.54
N THR A 142 -14.39 -0.95 15.27
CA THR A 142 -14.16 -2.08 14.36
C THR A 142 -13.29 -1.71 13.16
N TYR A 143 -12.57 -2.72 12.63
CA TYR A 143 -11.81 -2.61 11.39
C TYR A 143 -12.68 -2.06 10.25
N ASP A 144 -13.91 -2.59 10.10
CA ASP A 144 -14.81 -2.24 9.00
C ASP A 144 -15.28 -0.77 9.05
N GLU A 145 -15.56 -0.23 10.25
CA GLU A 145 -15.90 1.19 10.43
C GLU A 145 -14.77 2.12 9.98
N MET A 146 -13.56 1.88 10.48
CA MET A 146 -12.40 2.68 10.14
C MET A 146 -12.06 2.52 8.65
N PHE A 147 -12.03 1.28 8.17
CA PHE A 147 -11.66 0.99 6.79
C PHE A 147 -12.65 1.57 5.78
N ALA A 148 -13.95 1.61 6.07
CA ALA A 148 -14.92 2.27 5.21
C ALA A 148 -14.58 3.77 4.98
N ARG A 149 -14.13 4.47 6.04
CA ARG A 149 -13.67 5.87 5.93
C ARG A 149 -12.37 5.98 5.14
N VAL A 150 -11.41 5.09 5.40
CA VAL A 150 -10.14 5.02 4.65
C VAL A 150 -10.40 4.82 3.16
N MET A 151 -11.19 3.80 2.80
CA MET A 151 -11.54 3.47 1.43
C MET A 151 -12.17 4.66 0.71
N ASN A 152 -13.14 5.33 1.33
CA ASN A 152 -13.79 6.51 0.76
C ASN A 152 -12.79 7.65 0.49
N CYS A 153 -11.88 7.94 1.42
CA CYS A 153 -10.87 8.97 1.24
C CYS A 153 -9.93 8.65 0.07
N TYR A 154 -9.48 7.40 -0.06
CA TYR A 154 -8.64 6.98 -1.19
C TYR A 154 -9.37 7.04 -2.53
N ASP A 155 -10.64 6.62 -2.60
CA ASP A 155 -11.41 6.66 -3.85
C ASP A 155 -11.67 8.11 -4.30
N ARG A 156 -12.00 9.02 -3.36
CA ARG A 156 -12.12 10.47 -3.65
C ARG A 156 -10.80 11.05 -4.12
N ALA A 157 -9.71 10.81 -3.37
CA ALA A 157 -8.39 11.32 -3.70
C ALA A 157 -7.91 10.80 -5.06
N ALA A 158 -8.17 9.54 -5.40
CA ALA A 158 -7.86 8.95 -6.70
C ALA A 158 -8.57 9.68 -7.84
N GLY A 159 -9.85 10.03 -7.67
CA GLY A 159 -10.62 10.83 -8.62
C GLY A 159 -10.03 12.24 -8.78
N GLU A 160 -9.76 12.93 -7.67
CA GLU A 160 -9.24 14.30 -7.65
C GLU A 160 -7.86 14.43 -8.32
N VAL A 161 -7.00 13.43 -8.13
CA VAL A 161 -5.67 13.43 -8.75
C VAL A 161 -5.64 12.66 -10.05
N HIS A 162 -6.74 12.13 -10.56
CA HIS A 162 -6.79 11.27 -11.76
C HIS A 162 -5.78 10.10 -11.70
N ALA A 163 -5.70 9.40 -10.57
CA ALA A 163 -4.82 8.24 -10.43
C ALA A 163 -5.21 7.15 -11.45
N ASP A 164 -4.22 6.42 -11.95
CA ASP A 164 -4.42 5.30 -12.87
C ASP A 164 -5.06 4.09 -12.17
N GLY A 165 -5.10 4.09 -10.84
CA GLY A 165 -5.70 3.01 -10.05
C GLY A 165 -5.42 3.12 -8.56
N VAL A 166 -6.11 2.27 -7.79
CA VAL A 166 -5.99 2.19 -6.33
C VAL A 166 -5.70 0.74 -5.95
N ILE A 167 -4.51 0.46 -5.42
CA ILE A 167 -4.10 -0.87 -4.98
C ILE A 167 -4.91 -1.26 -3.74
N PRO A 168 -5.75 -2.32 -3.78
CA PRO A 168 -6.79 -2.61 -2.79
C PRO A 168 -6.25 -3.35 -1.54
N ALA A 169 -5.15 -2.89 -0.96
CA ALA A 169 -4.49 -3.57 0.16
C ALA A 169 -5.39 -3.67 1.42
N GLY A 170 -6.05 -2.57 1.80
CA GLY A 170 -7.01 -2.61 2.91
C GLY A 170 -8.25 -3.46 2.65
N LEU A 171 -8.71 -3.54 1.41
CA LEU A 171 -9.82 -4.43 1.05
C LEU A 171 -9.41 -5.90 1.16
N ALA A 172 -8.18 -6.24 0.77
CA ALA A 172 -7.65 -7.59 0.95
C ALA A 172 -7.59 -7.97 2.44
N PHE A 173 -7.14 -7.06 3.31
CA PHE A 173 -7.17 -7.27 4.76
C PHE A 173 -8.59 -7.52 5.27
N GLN A 174 -9.57 -6.76 4.78
CA GLN A 174 -10.98 -6.97 5.12
C GLN A 174 -11.45 -8.38 4.74
N TYR A 175 -11.15 -8.84 3.53
CA TYR A 175 -11.51 -10.18 3.09
C TYR A 175 -10.79 -11.26 3.89
N ALA A 176 -9.51 -11.08 4.22
CA ALA A 176 -8.76 -12.03 5.02
C ALA A 176 -9.37 -12.20 6.41
N LEU A 177 -9.69 -11.08 7.09
CA LEU A 177 -10.36 -11.10 8.40
C LEU A 177 -11.74 -11.78 8.32
N LYS A 178 -12.56 -11.44 7.32
CA LYS A 178 -13.89 -12.04 7.11
C LYS A 178 -13.83 -13.54 6.81
N ASN A 179 -12.76 -14.00 6.19
CA ASN A 179 -12.53 -15.42 5.88
C ASN A 179 -11.80 -16.18 7.02
N GLY A 180 -11.60 -15.57 8.20
CA GLY A 180 -11.17 -16.28 9.41
C GLY A 180 -9.72 -16.03 9.83
N ILE A 181 -8.96 -15.13 9.18
CA ILE A 181 -7.65 -14.72 9.71
C ILE A 181 -7.85 -13.97 11.03
N GLY A 182 -7.24 -14.47 12.10
CA GLY A 182 -7.32 -13.84 13.43
C GLY A 182 -6.40 -12.61 13.57
N ARG A 183 -5.08 -12.81 13.51
CA ARG A 183 -4.08 -11.76 13.77
C ARG A 183 -3.33 -11.37 12.50
N ILE A 184 -3.89 -10.41 11.74
CA ILE A 184 -3.26 -9.85 10.53
C ILE A 184 -2.35 -8.65 10.81
N HIS A 185 -2.36 -8.14 12.05
CA HIS A 185 -1.51 -7.03 12.50
C HIS A 185 -0.47 -7.50 13.52
N ARG A 186 0.76 -6.96 13.45
CA ARG A 186 1.80 -7.27 14.47
C ARG A 186 1.61 -6.47 15.76
N ASP A 187 1.18 -5.22 15.64
CA ASP A 187 1.17 -4.23 16.72
C ASP A 187 -0.09 -3.35 16.68
N THR A 188 -1.25 -3.98 16.41
CA THR A 188 -2.60 -3.37 16.27
C THR A 188 -2.84 -2.55 15.00
N PHE A 189 -1.81 -2.25 14.20
CA PHE A 189 -2.01 -1.49 12.95
C PHE A 189 -1.01 -1.77 11.83
N HIS A 190 0.24 -2.16 12.09
CA HIS A 190 1.10 -2.60 11.00
C HIS A 190 0.82 -4.06 10.62
N ALA A 191 1.13 -4.44 9.38
CA ALA A 191 0.93 -5.81 8.90
C ALA A 191 1.73 -6.82 9.74
N SER A 192 1.21 -8.02 9.99
CA SER A 192 2.03 -9.10 10.57
C SER A 192 3.18 -9.46 9.65
N TYR A 193 4.30 -9.90 10.22
CA TYR A 193 5.52 -10.14 9.44
C TYR A 193 5.32 -11.29 8.44
N GLY A 194 4.56 -12.34 8.81
CA GLY A 194 4.14 -13.39 7.87
C GLY A 194 2.92 -12.98 7.05
N MET A 195 1.72 -13.28 7.58
CA MET A 195 0.45 -13.22 6.86
C MET A 195 0.13 -11.87 6.22
N GLY A 196 0.27 -10.78 6.97
CA GLY A 196 -0.09 -9.44 6.49
C GLY A 196 0.79 -9.00 5.33
N ARG A 197 2.12 -9.08 5.48
CA ARG A 197 3.07 -8.73 4.41
C ARG A 197 2.94 -9.64 3.19
N PHE A 198 2.69 -10.93 3.38
CA PHE A 198 2.45 -11.86 2.27
C PHE A 198 1.22 -11.46 1.45
N LEU A 199 0.10 -11.18 2.12
CA LEU A 199 -1.12 -10.71 1.45
C LEU A 199 -0.90 -9.42 0.67
N LEU A 200 -0.20 -8.44 1.26
CA LEU A 200 0.12 -7.20 0.58
C LEU A 200 0.96 -7.44 -0.69
N ALA A 201 1.96 -8.32 -0.62
CA ALA A 201 2.79 -8.65 -1.77
C ALA A 201 1.99 -9.32 -2.90
N LEU A 202 1.07 -10.23 -2.59
CA LEU A 202 0.15 -10.82 -3.58
C LEU A 202 -0.71 -9.76 -4.27
N VAL A 203 -1.32 -8.86 -3.49
CA VAL A 203 -2.20 -7.80 -4.00
C VAL A 203 -1.42 -6.83 -4.88
N TRP A 204 -0.24 -6.38 -4.43
CA TRP A 204 0.61 -5.50 -5.23
C TRP A 204 1.07 -6.17 -6.52
N TYR A 205 1.54 -7.42 -6.44
CA TYR A 205 1.98 -8.18 -7.61
C TYR A 205 0.85 -8.35 -8.63
N GLY A 206 -0.30 -8.89 -8.21
CA GLY A 206 -1.44 -9.12 -9.11
C GLY A 206 -2.03 -7.83 -9.66
N PHE A 207 -2.00 -6.73 -8.90
CA PHE A 207 -2.48 -5.42 -9.37
C PHE A 207 -1.54 -4.82 -10.43
N ILE A 208 -0.23 -4.82 -10.17
CA ILE A 208 0.78 -4.19 -11.04
C ILE A 208 0.98 -5.00 -12.33
N THR A 209 1.05 -6.33 -12.22
CA THR A 209 1.36 -7.21 -13.35
C THR A 209 0.12 -7.64 -14.12
N GLY A 210 -1.05 -7.64 -13.45
CA GLY A 210 -2.27 -8.25 -13.97
C GLY A 210 -2.26 -9.78 -13.94
N ASN A 211 -1.19 -10.42 -13.45
CA ASN A 211 -1.06 -11.87 -13.38
C ASN A 211 -2.01 -12.45 -12.32
N ASP A 212 -2.39 -13.71 -12.54
CA ASP A 212 -3.16 -14.48 -11.57
C ASP A 212 -2.30 -14.85 -10.36
N VAL A 213 -2.85 -14.69 -9.15
CA VAL A 213 -2.18 -14.98 -7.89
C VAL A 213 -2.60 -16.30 -7.27
N SER A 214 -3.63 -16.96 -7.82
CA SER A 214 -4.27 -18.15 -7.23
C SER A 214 -3.30 -19.35 -7.04
N HIS A 215 -2.28 -19.43 -7.89
CA HIS A 215 -1.32 -20.53 -7.93
C HIS A 215 -0.01 -20.25 -7.19
N ILE A 216 0.20 -19.02 -6.72
CA ILE A 216 1.49 -18.60 -6.14
C ILE A 216 1.83 -19.45 -4.93
N ARG A 217 3.10 -19.89 -4.87
CA ARG A 217 3.71 -20.63 -3.75
C ARG A 217 5.04 -19.98 -3.40
N PHE A 218 4.96 -19.00 -2.52
CA PHE A 218 6.08 -18.25 -1.97
C PHE A 218 6.35 -18.65 -0.51
N GLY A 219 7.61 -19.00 -0.20
CA GLY A 219 8.02 -19.50 1.12
C GLY A 219 9.12 -18.68 1.81
N GLN A 220 9.62 -17.60 1.22
CA GLN A 220 10.64 -16.75 1.83
C GLN A 220 10.00 -15.68 2.72
N LEU A 221 9.38 -16.14 3.81
CA LEU A 221 8.61 -15.31 4.75
C LEU A 221 9.41 -15.08 6.03
N ASP A 222 9.30 -13.88 6.60
CA ASP A 222 9.88 -13.50 7.90
C ASP A 222 9.24 -14.28 9.07
N GLU A 223 7.97 -14.68 8.93
CA GLU A 223 7.26 -15.60 9.84
C GLU A 223 6.49 -16.64 9.02
N GLU A 224 6.49 -17.89 9.48
CA GLU A 224 5.77 -18.99 8.84
C GLU A 224 4.26 -18.77 8.84
N ILE A 225 3.60 -19.27 7.79
CA ILE A 225 2.14 -19.23 7.60
C ILE A 225 1.66 -20.67 7.44
N GLY A 226 0.61 -21.05 8.16
CA GLY A 226 -0.02 -22.37 8.03
C GLY A 226 -0.77 -22.53 6.71
N ASP A 227 -1.00 -23.78 6.30
CA ASP A 227 -1.64 -24.09 5.01
C ASP A 227 -3.07 -23.54 4.89
N GLU A 228 -3.78 -23.40 6.01
CA GLU A 228 -5.12 -22.82 6.03
C GLU A 228 -5.08 -21.31 5.84
N GLU A 229 -4.27 -20.61 6.61
CA GLU A 229 -4.05 -19.18 6.48
C GLU A 229 -3.56 -18.85 5.07
N TYR A 230 -2.62 -19.64 4.53
CA TYR A 230 -2.11 -19.44 3.17
C TYR A 230 -3.22 -19.44 2.12
N ARG A 231 -4.14 -20.42 2.19
CA ARG A 231 -5.30 -20.52 1.30
C ARG A 231 -6.25 -19.34 1.45
N ILE A 232 -6.49 -18.90 2.69
CA ILE A 232 -7.35 -17.74 2.96
C ILE A 232 -6.75 -16.46 2.38
N LEU A 233 -5.44 -16.24 2.54
CA LEU A 233 -4.76 -15.04 2.04
C LEU A 233 -4.76 -15.00 0.51
N ILE A 234 -4.53 -16.13 -0.18
CA ILE A 234 -4.65 -16.21 -1.64
C ILE A 234 -6.07 -15.83 -2.09
N LYS A 235 -7.09 -16.42 -1.47
CA LYS A 235 -8.49 -16.11 -1.78
C LYS A 235 -8.83 -14.64 -1.54
N ALA A 236 -8.37 -14.06 -0.43
CA ALA A 236 -8.56 -12.64 -0.12
C ALA A 236 -7.88 -11.72 -1.14
N ALA A 237 -6.67 -12.08 -1.59
CA ALA A 237 -5.99 -11.37 -2.67
C ALA A 237 -6.81 -11.40 -3.97
N GLU A 238 -7.26 -12.59 -4.40
CA GLU A 238 -8.09 -12.74 -5.60
C GLU A 238 -9.39 -11.91 -5.53
N GLU A 239 -10.12 -11.98 -4.41
CA GLU A 239 -11.37 -11.24 -4.23
C GLU A 239 -11.14 -9.72 -4.30
N SER A 240 -10.10 -9.21 -3.64
CA SER A 240 -9.74 -7.79 -3.70
C SER A 240 -9.33 -7.35 -5.10
N LEU A 241 -8.60 -8.19 -5.84
CA LEU A 241 -8.11 -7.91 -7.19
C LEU A 241 -9.21 -7.97 -8.26
N ARG A 242 -10.39 -8.52 -7.95
CA ARG A 242 -11.57 -8.44 -8.82
C ARG A 242 -12.32 -7.11 -8.66
N LYS A 243 -12.04 -6.34 -7.62
CA LYS A 243 -12.67 -5.04 -7.31
C LYS A 243 -11.75 -3.87 -7.64
N ARG A 244 -11.31 -3.80 -8.90
CA ARG A 244 -10.25 -2.89 -9.37
C ARG A 244 -10.73 -1.45 -9.52
N THR A 245 -12.00 -1.24 -9.86
CA THR A 245 -12.55 0.10 -10.08
C THR A 245 -13.33 0.60 -8.87
N ILE A 246 -13.49 1.92 -8.77
CA ILE A 246 -14.37 2.56 -7.77
C ILE A 246 -15.80 2.01 -7.91
N ALA A 247 -16.29 1.86 -9.15
CA ALA A 247 -17.62 1.30 -9.43
C ALA A 247 -17.78 -0.15 -8.92
N ASP A 248 -16.73 -0.97 -8.97
CA ASP A 248 -16.78 -2.32 -8.42
C ASP A 248 -16.92 -2.32 -6.88
N ARG A 249 -16.41 -1.28 -6.22
CA ARG A 249 -16.40 -1.14 -4.75
C ARG A 249 -17.69 -0.55 -4.20
N GLU A 250 -18.40 0.26 -4.98
CA GLU A 250 -19.75 0.75 -4.62
C GLU A 250 -20.77 -0.39 -4.47
N SER A 251 -20.50 -1.56 -5.06
CA SER A 251 -21.32 -2.78 -4.89
C SER A 251 -21.02 -3.58 -3.62
N ILE A 252 -20.00 -3.20 -2.83
CA ILE A 252 -19.74 -3.81 -1.52
C ILE A 252 -20.82 -3.27 -0.57
N PRO A 253 -21.73 -4.11 -0.04
CA PRO A 253 -22.76 -3.64 0.87
C PRO A 253 -22.10 -2.87 1.99
N SER A 254 -22.59 -1.65 2.28
CA SER A 254 -22.30 -1.03 3.56
C SER A 254 -22.76 -2.04 4.59
N SER A 255 -21.80 -2.67 5.27
CA SER A 255 -22.13 -3.58 6.35
C SER A 255 -22.86 -2.73 7.38
N THR A 256 -24.19 -2.89 7.40
CA THR A 256 -25.03 -2.42 8.50
C THR A 256 -24.64 -3.28 9.68
N TYR A 257 -23.77 -2.74 10.52
CA TYR A 257 -23.55 -3.17 11.88
C TYR A 257 -23.71 -1.94 12.76
#